data_AF-A0A4C1SWL3-F1
#
_entry.id   AF-A0A4C1SWL3-F1
#
_cell.length_a   1.000
_cell.length_b   1.000
_cell.length_c   1.000
_cell.angle_alpha   90.00
_cell.angle_beta   90.00
_cell.angle_gamma   90.00
#
_symmetry.space_group_name_H-M   'P 1'
#
loop_
_entity.id
_entity.type
_entity.pdbx_description
1 polymer ?
#
loop_
_entity_poly.entity_id
_entity_poly.type
_entity_poly.pdbx_seq_one_letter_code
_entity_poly.pdbx_strand_id
1 'polypeptide(L)'
;MGLDVISSGEPTYWPSDRQKIPDVIDFGVTKNISRELVDVEASLDLSPTIVSIRIPQRYELPFTNMNVISRTNWLRFKSTLVAIARKASD
;
A
#
# COMPACT_ATOMS: atom_id res chain seq x y z
N MET A 1 4.46 -28.20 0.40
CA MET A 1 3.72 -27.27 1.27
C MET A 1 4.52 -25.98 1.33
N GLY A 2 3.90 -24.83 1.13
CA GLY A 2 4.58 -23.54 1.02
C GLY A 2 3.59 -22.38 1.04
N LEU A 3 2.46 -22.59 1.73
CA LEU A 3 1.47 -21.54 1.96
C LEU A 3 1.73 -20.94 3.34
N ASP A 4 1.62 -19.62 3.45
CA ASP A 4 1.72 -18.89 4.72
C ASP A 4 0.56 -17.89 4.85
N VAL A 5 0.18 -17.60 6.09
CA VAL A 5 -0.87 -16.63 6.43
C VAL A 5 -0.21 -15.36 6.94
N ILE A 6 -0.61 -14.25 6.34
CA ILE A 6 -0.06 -12.92 6.65
C ILE A 6 -1.18 -12.00 7.14
N SER A 7 -0.91 -11.26 8.21
CA SER A 7 -1.73 -10.18 8.74
C SER A 7 -0.82 -9.25 9.56
N SER A 8 -1.27 -8.04 9.83
CA SER A 8 -0.57 -7.13 10.75
C SER A 8 -0.62 -7.62 12.20
N GLY A 9 -1.60 -8.46 12.53
CA GLY A 9 -1.95 -8.84 13.90
C GLY A 9 -2.80 -7.80 14.63
N GLU A 10 -3.08 -6.65 14.01
CA GLU A 10 -3.94 -5.61 14.56
C GLU A 10 -5.41 -5.83 14.17
N PRO A 11 -6.38 -5.41 15.01
CA PRO A 11 -7.80 -5.56 14.69
C PRO A 11 -8.21 -4.80 13.43
N THR A 12 -8.82 -5.52 12.50
CA THR A 12 -9.40 -4.98 11.26
C THR A 12 -10.92 -4.96 11.28
N TYR A 13 -11.53 -5.53 12.33
CA TYR A 13 -12.96 -5.49 12.59
C TYR A 13 -13.29 -4.90 13.97
N TRP A 14 -14.17 -3.90 13.98
CA TRP A 14 -14.65 -3.23 15.18
C TRP A 14 -16.16 -3.44 15.34
N PRO A 15 -16.60 -4.37 16.21
CA PRO A 15 -18.02 -4.62 16.42
C PRO A 15 -18.70 -3.43 17.11
N SER A 16 -19.94 -3.13 16.73
CA SER A 16 -20.74 -2.08 17.39
C SER A 16 -21.16 -2.44 18.82
N ASP A 17 -21.19 -3.74 19.13
CA ASP A 17 -21.46 -4.25 20.47
C ASP A 17 -20.20 -4.12 21.35
N ARG A 18 -20.31 -3.31 22.41
CA ARG A 18 -19.21 -3.03 23.34
C ARG A 18 -18.75 -4.21 24.18
N GLN A 19 -19.53 -5.30 24.23
CA GLN A 19 -19.12 -6.53 24.91
C GLN A 19 -18.27 -7.44 24.03
N LYS A 20 -18.16 -7.13 22.73
CA LYS A 20 -17.34 -7.90 21.80
C LYS A 20 -15.94 -7.35 21.70
N ILE A 21 -15.00 -8.27 21.50
CA ILE A 21 -13.58 -7.97 21.35
C ILE A 21 -13.30 -7.70 19.86
N PRO A 22 -12.52 -6.67 19.51
CA PRO A 22 -12.06 -6.46 18.14
C PRO A 22 -11.31 -7.68 17.59
N ASP A 23 -11.43 -7.93 16.29
CA ASP A 23 -10.88 -9.14 15.66
C ASP A 23 -10.10 -8.81 14.38
N VAL A 24 -9.23 -9.73 13.96
CA VAL A 24 -8.48 -9.66 12.70
C VAL A 24 -9.18 -10.52 11.66
N ILE A 25 -9.92 -9.89 10.75
CA ILE A 25 -10.65 -10.60 9.69
C ILE A 25 -10.04 -10.42 8.30
N ASP A 26 -9.24 -9.36 8.13
CA ASP A 26 -8.46 -9.14 6.91
C ASP A 26 -7.11 -9.84 7.02
N PHE A 27 -6.89 -10.85 6.19
CA PHE A 27 -5.62 -11.56 6.08
C PHE A 27 -5.34 -11.97 4.63
N GLY A 28 -4.07 -12.14 4.32
CA GLY A 28 -3.60 -12.66 3.05
C GLY A 28 -3.09 -14.10 3.18
N VAL A 29 -3.07 -14.82 2.05
CA VAL A 29 -2.36 -16.09 1.92
C VAL A 29 -1.28 -15.93 0.87
N THR A 30 -0.03 -16.18 1.24
CA THR A 30 1.10 -16.18 0.31
C THR A 30 1.48 -17.61 -0.04
N LYS A 31 2.08 -17.79 -1.22
CA LYS A 31 2.64 -19.07 -1.65
C LYS A 31 4.09 -18.88 -2.08
N ASN A 32 4.99 -19.62 -1.45
CA ASN A 32 6.43 -19.61 -1.74
C ASN A 32 7.08 -18.22 -1.62
N ILE A 33 6.54 -17.36 -0.75
CA ILE A 33 7.13 -16.06 -0.39
C ILE A 33 7.58 -16.18 1.07
N SER A 34 8.84 -15.84 1.36
CA SER A 34 9.33 -15.83 2.74
C SER A 34 8.62 -14.74 3.54
N ARG A 35 8.14 -15.06 4.74
CA ARG A 35 7.47 -14.11 5.65
C ARG A 35 8.32 -12.89 5.97
N GLU A 36 9.64 -13.05 6.03
CA GLU A 36 10.60 -11.95 6.28
C GLU A 36 10.60 -10.89 5.18
N LEU A 37 10.13 -11.25 3.98
CA LEU A 37 10.01 -10.33 2.85
C LEU A 37 8.65 -9.65 2.80
N VAL A 38 7.71 -9.99 3.68
CA VAL A 38 6.36 -9.44 3.65
C VAL A 38 6.18 -8.49 4.83
N ASP A 39 5.66 -7.30 4.55
CA ASP A 39 5.16 -6.38 5.55
C ASP A 39 3.66 -6.23 5.39
N VAL A 40 2.93 -6.16 6.50
CA VAL A 40 1.48 -5.99 6.50
C VAL A 40 1.11 -4.89 7.47
N GLU A 41 0.48 -3.84 6.95
CA GLU A 41 0.05 -2.68 7.72
C GLU A 41 -1.49 -2.65 7.73
N ALA A 42 -2.08 -2.64 8.91
CA ALA A 42 -3.51 -2.37 9.07
C ALA A 42 -3.74 -0.86 9.16
N SER A 43 -4.91 -0.42 8.70
CA SER A 43 -5.32 0.97 8.83
C SER A 43 -6.52 1.10 9.75
N LEU A 44 -6.37 1.91 10.80
CA LEU A 44 -7.41 2.16 11.79
C LEU A 44 -8.51 3.13 11.29
N ASP A 45 -8.28 3.77 10.15
CA ASP A 45 -9.16 4.79 9.56
C ASP A 45 -10.07 4.24 8.45
N LEU A 46 -10.30 2.92 8.42
CA LEU A 46 -11.04 2.21 7.37
C LEU A 46 -10.35 2.22 5.98
N SER A 47 -9.08 2.61 5.91
CA SER A 47 -8.29 2.39 4.68
C SER A 47 -7.99 0.89 4.49
N PRO A 48 -7.71 0.46 3.26
CA PRO A 48 -7.39 -0.94 2.97
C PRO A 48 -6.17 -1.44 3.76
N THR A 49 -6.15 -2.71 4.14
CA THR A 49 -4.93 -3.39 4.62
C THR A 49 -3.89 -3.40 3.50
N ILE A 50 -2.69 -2.90 3.78
CA ILE A 50 -1.60 -2.80 2.81
C ILE A 50 -0.65 -3.96 3.01
N VAL A 51 -0.36 -4.69 1.92
CA VAL A 51 0.65 -5.76 1.89
C VAL A 51 1.80 -5.33 1.01
N SER A 52 2.99 -5.25 1.59
CA SER A 52 4.22 -4.88 0.89
C SER A 52 5.16 -6.08 0.79
N ILE A 53 5.70 -6.35 -0.39
CA ILE A 53 6.71 -7.40 -0.59
C ILE A 53 8.06 -6.72 -0.84
N ARG A 54 8.99 -6.86 0.11
CA ARG A 54 10.38 -6.46 -0.04
C ARG A 54 11.04 -7.38 -1.06
N ILE A 55 11.45 -6.82 -2.18
CA ILE A 55 12.30 -7.52 -3.14
C ILE A 55 13.73 -7.12 -2.81
N PRO A 56 14.58 -8.02 -2.28
CA PRO A 56 15.99 -7.71 -2.10
C PRO A 56 16.55 -7.38 -3.48
N GLN A 57 16.99 -6.13 -3.65
CA GLN A 57 17.48 -5.60 -4.91
C GLN A 57 18.73 -6.38 -5.31
N ARG A 58 18.59 -7.39 -6.19
CA ARG A 58 19.73 -8.19 -6.67
C ARG A 58 20.32 -7.73 -7.99
N TYR A 59 19.76 -6.70 -8.62
CA TYR A 59 20.38 -6.05 -9.77
C TYR A 59 20.07 -4.56 -9.71
N GLU A 60 21.11 -3.72 -9.71
CA GLU A 60 21.01 -2.38 -10.26
C GLU A 60 20.67 -2.55 -11.75
N LEU A 61 19.39 -2.66 -12.08
CA LEU A 61 18.98 -2.32 -13.43
C LEU A 61 19.36 -0.84 -13.58
N PRO A 62 20.20 -0.46 -14.56
CA PRO A 62 20.41 0.96 -14.82
C PRO A 62 19.03 1.57 -14.98
N PHE A 63 18.80 2.76 -14.41
CA PHE A 63 17.58 3.54 -14.58
C PHE A 63 17.34 3.78 -16.09
N THR A 64 16.82 2.79 -16.81
CA THR A 64 16.39 2.94 -18.18
C THR A 64 15.04 3.61 -18.07
N ASN A 65 15.08 4.93 -18.20
CA ASN A 65 13.95 5.84 -18.36
C ASN A 65 12.70 5.37 -17.64
N MET A 66 12.41 6.01 -16.48
CA MET A 66 11.11 5.94 -15.85
C MET A 66 10.05 5.84 -16.95
N ASN A 67 9.43 4.66 -17.07
CA ASN A 67 8.18 4.52 -17.79
C ASN A 67 7.17 5.27 -16.95
N VAL A 68 7.22 6.60 -17.07
CA VAL A 68 6.10 7.50 -17.02
C VAL A 68 4.97 6.72 -17.65
N ILE A 69 4.10 6.20 -16.78
CA ILE A 69 2.96 5.39 -17.14
C ILE A 69 2.30 6.14 -18.31
N SER A 70 2.21 5.53 -19.49
CA SER A 70 1.77 6.21 -20.73
C SER A 70 0.39 6.85 -20.63
N ARG A 71 -0.32 6.58 -19.53
CA ARG A 71 -1.64 7.09 -19.17
C ARG A 71 -1.61 8.44 -18.42
N THR A 72 -0.47 8.89 -17.94
CA THR A 72 -0.37 10.13 -17.14
C THR A 72 0.27 11.25 -17.96
N ASN A 73 -0.52 12.28 -18.29
CA ASN A 73 -0.01 13.50 -18.93
C ASN A 73 0.61 14.44 -17.88
N TRP A 74 1.93 14.34 -17.70
CA TRP A 74 2.68 15.15 -16.73
C TRP A 74 2.70 16.65 -17.02
N LEU A 75 2.62 17.04 -18.30
CA LEU A 75 2.52 18.46 -18.67
C LEU A 75 1.21 19.06 -18.17
N ARG A 76 0.11 18.31 -18.32
CA ARG A 76 -1.20 18.70 -17.78
C ARG A 76 -1.15 18.80 -16.26
N PHE A 77 -0.63 17.78 -15.57
CA PHE A 77 -0.49 17.81 -14.12
C PHE A 77 0.32 19.02 -13.63
N LYS A 78 1.47 19.31 -14.25
CA LYS A 78 2.30 20.49 -13.92
C LYS A 78 1.53 21.79 -14.12
N SER A 79 0.78 21.93 -15.21
CA SER A 79 -0.03 23.13 -15.46
C SER A 79 -1.10 23.34 -14.41
N THR A 80 -1.76 22.26 -13.94
CA THR A 80 -2.75 22.31 -12.87
C THR A 80 -2.14 22.77 -11.55
N LEU A 81 -0.97 22.26 -11.16
CA LEU A 81 -0.29 22.69 -9.93
C LEU A 81 0.06 24.18 -9.95
N VAL A 82 0.57 24.68 -11.07
CA VAL A 82 0.90 26.12 -11.23
C VAL A 82 -0.36 26.98 -11.12
N ALA A 83 -1.46 26.55 -11.73
CA ALA A 83 -2.73 27.28 -11.65
C ALA A 83 -3.29 27.34 -10.22
N ILE A 84 -3.22 26.23 -9.48
CA ILE A 84 -3.62 26.17 -8.07
C ILE A 84 -2.73 27.10 -7.23
N ALA A 85 -1.41 27.05 -7.40
CA ALA A 85 -0.49 27.89 -6.63
C ALA A 85 -0.72 29.40 -6.88
N ARG A 86 -1.01 29.79 -8.12
CA ARG A 86 -1.37 31.18 -8.46
C ARG A 86 -2.66 31.61 -7.78
N LYS A 87 -3.71 30.78 -7.83
CA LYS A 87 -5.00 31.06 -7.20
C LYS A 87 -4.93 31.14 -5.66
N ALA A 88 -3.95 30.48 -5.05
CA ALA A 88 -3.72 30.56 -3.60
C ALA A 88 -2.88 31.78 -3.17
N SER A 89 -2.36 32.54 -4.14
CA SER A 89 -1.52 33.73 -3.91
C SER A 89 -2.29 35.05 -4.11
N ASP A 90 -3.56 34.97 -4.52
CA ASP A 90 -4.52 36.08 -4.64
C ASP A 90 -5.51 36.06 -3.46
#